data_AF-A0A1L8MDX3-F1
#
_entry.id   AF-A0A1L8MDX3-F1
#
_cell.length_a   1.000
_cell.length_b   1.000
_cell.length_c   1.000
_cell.angle_alpha   90.00
_cell.angle_beta   90.00
_cell.angle_gamma   90.00
#
_symmetry.space_group_name_H-M   'P 1'
#
loop_
_entity.id
_entity.type
_entity.pdbx_description
1 polymer ?
#
loop_
_entity_poly.entity_id
_entity_poly.type
_entity_poly.pdbx_seq_one_letter_code
_entity_poly.pdbx_strand_id
1 'polypeptide(L)'
;MKIRYLLQLKSVSVFMLSLLLLYTLPFAARSKAFENATAESNLQTEELIKLKQAYRKAMSDWAYVLQHYVDEEGRTDFKSLSDNRQPLENMVAFISFASPAMTPELFDSPQSEMAYHINTYNALAMHGVIEEGIPNGFTNFFSRAAFFKFRDVVIGGRVTNLYDYENDIIRPLGEPRVHFVLNCMVKDCPRLPQTPFYAATLGQSLEKATTEFFANKKHFYVDDKRGQVFVSEILDFYTEDFVASGKAKDLLQYINPYLVDPIPQHYALRFIDYDWRINAQPDSGAVSGAIETSDVIYLSASKREKKKAMDDVVSESNGVIQLKSSPNHTTVIELYTSQGCSSCPPAEKWLSGFVESSNLWTEIVPINFHVDYWDYLGWKDPFANNAFSERQRDYKNVGKANTIATPGFALNGRGWNGWFRGQAIPQRVAPLSGELNALISDGEISVTFENTLAQSHIRSDFTAHAALLGFGIETSIKRGENAGRKLIHDFVVIGYEHVSLPLLAYENQQPAKARNEQAVVSVKGHLAVPDSKHIKTTRKALVVWVSQSNDPSPIQVAASWWDN
;
A
#
# COMPACT_ATOMS: atom_id res chain seq x y z
N MET A 1 23.92 16.12 16.55
CA MET A 1 25.33 15.94 16.96
C MET A 1 25.57 15.78 18.47
N LYS A 2 24.77 16.40 19.37
CA LYS A 2 25.00 16.34 20.84
C LYS A 2 24.49 15.07 21.57
N ILE A 3 23.60 14.28 20.97
CA ILE A 3 23.02 13.08 21.62
C ILE A 3 23.94 11.84 21.51
N ARG A 4 24.75 11.73 20.44
CA ARG A 4 25.70 10.61 20.26
C ARG A 4 26.89 10.65 21.24
N TYR A 5 27.32 11.83 21.69
CA TYR A 5 28.43 11.97 22.65
C TYR A 5 28.03 11.55 24.08
N LEU A 6 26.76 11.75 24.45
CA LEU A 6 26.23 11.36 25.77
C LEU A 6 26.00 9.84 25.91
N LEU A 7 25.74 9.15 24.79
CA LEU A 7 25.64 7.68 24.76
C LEU A 7 27.03 7.02 24.89
N GLN A 8 28.06 7.54 24.22
CA GLN A 8 29.43 6.99 24.34
C GLN A 8 30.02 7.12 25.75
N LEU A 9 29.76 8.21 26.47
CA LEU A 9 30.26 8.41 27.85
C LEU A 9 29.57 7.49 28.88
N LYS A 10 28.30 7.14 28.66
CA LYS A 10 27.59 6.15 29.50
C LYS A 10 28.08 4.72 29.27
N SER A 11 28.41 4.35 28.02
CA SER A 11 28.95 3.02 27.68
C SER A 11 30.31 2.75 28.32
N VAL A 12 31.21 3.74 28.32
CA VAL A 12 32.56 3.59 28.90
C VAL A 12 32.50 3.45 30.43
N SER A 13 31.56 4.13 31.08
CA SER A 13 31.38 4.07 32.54
C SER A 13 30.80 2.72 33.00
N VAL A 14 29.89 2.13 32.20
CA VAL A 14 29.34 0.78 32.47
C VAL A 14 30.39 -0.30 32.19
N PHE A 15 31.24 -0.13 31.17
CA PHE A 15 32.33 -1.07 30.85
C PHE A 15 33.46 -1.06 31.89
N MET A 16 33.78 0.10 32.47
CA MET A 16 34.72 0.21 33.60
C MET A 16 34.17 -0.40 34.88
N LEU A 17 32.87 -0.25 35.18
CA LEU A 17 32.24 -0.88 36.35
C LEU A 17 32.18 -2.42 36.23
N SER A 18 31.90 -2.95 35.04
CA SER A 18 31.88 -4.39 34.80
C SER A 18 33.28 -5.03 34.83
N LEU A 19 34.32 -4.30 34.40
CA LEU A 19 35.72 -4.72 34.57
C LEU A 19 36.14 -4.78 36.05
N LEU A 20 35.66 -3.86 36.89
CA LEU A 20 35.93 -3.86 38.34
C LEU A 20 35.25 -5.03 39.08
N LEU A 21 34.04 -5.43 38.67
CA LEU A 21 33.33 -6.61 39.19
C LEU A 21 33.99 -7.95 38.80
N LEU A 22 34.72 -8.00 37.70
CA LEU A 22 35.51 -9.19 37.30
C LEU A 22 36.71 -9.44 38.23
N TYR A 23 37.20 -8.44 38.97
CA TYR A 23 38.29 -8.59 39.94
C TYR A 23 37.84 -9.15 41.30
N THR A 24 36.53 -9.19 41.58
CA THR A 24 35.98 -9.77 42.83
C THR A 24 35.63 -11.25 42.70
N LEU A 25 35.70 -11.82 41.48
CA LEU A 25 35.47 -13.24 41.23
C LEU A 25 36.75 -14.06 41.47
N PRO A 26 36.64 -15.29 42.01
CA PRO A 26 37.79 -16.20 42.10
C PRO A 26 38.38 -16.44 40.71
N PHE A 27 39.70 -16.56 40.61
CA PHE A 27 40.46 -16.62 39.34
C PHE A 27 39.87 -17.58 38.30
N ALA A 28 39.40 -18.75 38.72
CA ALA A 28 38.78 -19.76 37.84
C ALA A 28 37.42 -19.34 37.25
N ALA A 29 36.65 -18.49 37.94
CA ALA A 29 35.40 -17.93 37.42
C ALA A 29 35.67 -16.77 36.45
N ARG A 30 36.72 -15.98 36.71
CA ARG A 30 37.19 -14.92 35.82
C ARG A 30 37.79 -15.47 34.52
N SER A 31 38.55 -16.56 34.58
CA SER A 31 39.11 -17.22 33.39
C SER A 31 38.00 -17.80 32.50
N LYS A 32 37.00 -18.48 33.09
CA LYS A 32 35.82 -18.97 32.35
C LYS A 32 34.99 -17.84 31.74
N ALA A 33 34.78 -16.75 32.47
CA ALA A 33 34.06 -15.59 31.94
C ALA A 33 34.80 -14.94 30.77
N PHE A 34 36.14 -14.87 30.84
CA PHE A 34 36.98 -14.36 29.75
C PHE A 34 36.99 -15.30 28.54
N GLU A 35 37.14 -16.61 28.76
CA GLU A 35 37.03 -17.64 27.71
C GLU A 35 35.68 -17.57 26.99
N ASN A 36 34.57 -17.49 27.74
CA ASN A 36 33.23 -17.36 27.17
C ASN A 36 33.06 -16.07 26.37
N ALA A 37 33.51 -14.93 26.90
CA ALA A 37 33.45 -13.65 26.19
C ALA A 37 34.31 -13.65 24.91
N THR A 38 35.49 -14.29 24.94
CA THR A 38 36.31 -14.47 23.73
C THR A 38 35.67 -15.44 22.73
N ALA A 39 35.01 -16.51 23.19
CA ALA A 39 34.30 -17.45 22.32
C ALA A 39 33.07 -16.78 21.67
N GLU A 40 32.29 -16.01 22.42
CA GLU A 40 31.16 -15.23 21.90
C GLU A 40 31.62 -14.17 20.90
N SER A 41 32.69 -13.44 21.19
CA SER A 41 33.29 -12.47 20.27
C SER A 41 33.81 -13.12 18.98
N ASN A 42 34.42 -14.30 19.08
CA ASN A 42 34.91 -15.05 17.92
C ASN A 42 33.76 -15.58 17.07
N LEU A 43 32.70 -16.10 17.69
CA LEU A 43 31.49 -16.55 17.00
C LEU A 43 30.79 -15.40 16.26
N GLN A 44 30.60 -14.25 16.91
CA GLN A 44 30.06 -13.04 16.27
C GLN A 44 30.92 -12.57 15.09
N THR A 45 32.24 -12.68 15.21
CA THR A 45 33.18 -12.33 14.12
C THR A 45 33.06 -13.30 12.95
N GLU A 46 32.95 -14.61 13.20
CA GLU A 46 32.74 -15.62 12.17
C GLU A 46 31.40 -15.47 11.45
N GLU A 47 30.32 -15.20 12.19
CA GLU A 47 28.99 -14.96 11.62
C GLU A 47 28.98 -13.72 10.72
N LEU A 48 29.61 -12.62 11.16
CA LEU A 48 29.75 -11.42 10.35
C LEU A 48 30.57 -11.67 9.07
N ILE A 49 31.64 -12.46 9.16
CA ILE A 49 32.46 -12.83 8.00
C ILE A 49 31.60 -13.62 7.00
N LYS A 50 30.83 -14.61 7.47
CA LYS A 50 29.93 -15.41 6.63
C LYS A 50 28.85 -14.54 5.99
N LEU A 51 28.26 -13.62 6.75
CA LEU A 51 27.24 -12.70 6.25
C LEU A 51 27.79 -11.75 5.16
N LYS A 52 28.99 -11.18 5.38
CA LYS A 52 29.68 -10.37 4.37
C LYS A 52 30.03 -11.17 3.12
N GLN A 53 30.43 -12.43 3.26
CA GLN A 53 30.68 -13.32 2.13
C GLN A 53 29.40 -13.62 1.35
N ALA A 54 28.29 -13.90 2.06
CA ALA A 54 26.98 -14.11 1.44
C ALA A 54 26.52 -12.87 0.65
N TYR A 55 26.68 -11.67 1.21
CA TYR A 55 26.35 -10.43 0.52
C TYR A 55 27.20 -10.22 -0.73
N ARG A 56 28.52 -10.44 -0.65
CA ARG A 56 29.41 -10.36 -1.82
C ARG A 56 29.01 -11.35 -2.91
N LYS A 57 28.65 -12.57 -2.54
CA LYS A 57 28.18 -13.58 -3.48
C LYS A 57 26.87 -13.15 -4.15
N ALA A 58 25.88 -12.69 -3.38
CA ALA A 58 24.60 -12.21 -3.90
C ALA A 58 24.79 -11.02 -4.87
N MET A 59 25.65 -10.06 -4.52
CA MET A 59 26.00 -8.95 -5.40
C MET A 59 26.74 -9.38 -6.67
N SER A 60 27.60 -10.41 -6.58
CA SER A 60 28.26 -11.00 -7.75
C SER A 60 27.27 -11.72 -8.67
N ASP A 61 26.31 -12.44 -8.10
CA ASP A 61 25.26 -13.10 -8.87
C ASP A 61 24.33 -12.07 -9.53
N TRP A 62 23.99 -10.98 -8.82
CA TRP A 62 23.24 -9.86 -9.40
C TRP A 62 24.02 -9.15 -10.52
N ALA A 63 25.32 -8.94 -10.35
CA ALA A 63 26.19 -8.42 -11.40
C ALA A 63 26.20 -9.32 -12.63
N TYR A 64 26.25 -10.65 -12.43
CA TYR A 64 26.16 -11.62 -13.50
C TYR A 64 24.85 -11.47 -14.27
N VAL A 65 23.70 -11.36 -13.57
CA VAL A 65 22.39 -11.17 -14.20
C VAL A 65 22.38 -9.92 -15.09
N LEU A 66 22.79 -8.79 -14.53
CA LEU A 66 22.81 -7.52 -15.27
C LEU A 66 23.73 -7.56 -16.49
N GLN A 67 24.91 -8.18 -16.39
CA GLN A 67 25.87 -8.24 -17.49
C GLN A 67 25.44 -9.16 -18.64
N HIS A 68 24.74 -10.25 -18.33
CA HIS A 68 24.43 -11.29 -19.33
C HIS A 68 23.04 -11.14 -19.93
N TYR A 69 22.10 -10.50 -19.23
CA TYR A 69 20.70 -10.43 -19.66
C TYR A 69 20.19 -9.02 -19.92
N VAL A 70 20.95 -7.97 -19.61
CA VAL A 70 20.58 -6.58 -19.91
C VAL A 70 21.47 -6.06 -21.03
N ASP A 71 20.89 -5.42 -22.05
CA ASP A 71 21.66 -4.82 -23.15
C ASP A 71 22.08 -3.37 -22.86
N GLU A 72 22.76 -2.74 -23.81
CA GLU A 72 23.25 -1.38 -23.68
C GLU A 72 22.10 -0.36 -23.53
N GLU A 73 20.93 -0.63 -24.11
CA GLU A 73 19.72 0.19 -23.97
C GLU A 73 18.94 -0.06 -22.67
N GLY A 74 19.35 -1.04 -21.85
CA GLY A 74 18.69 -1.40 -20.60
C GLY A 74 17.48 -2.33 -20.76
N ARG A 75 17.35 -3.00 -21.91
CA ARG A 75 16.32 -4.03 -22.16
C ARG A 75 16.80 -5.38 -21.65
N THR A 76 15.87 -6.15 -21.09
CA THR A 76 16.19 -7.45 -20.47
C THR A 76 15.78 -8.63 -21.38
N ASP A 77 16.68 -9.59 -21.58
CA ASP A 77 16.39 -10.89 -22.17
C ASP A 77 15.74 -11.81 -21.11
N PHE A 78 14.46 -11.54 -20.84
CA PHE A 78 13.67 -12.32 -19.87
C PHE A 78 13.56 -13.80 -20.25
N LYS A 79 13.66 -14.12 -21.55
CA LYS A 79 13.56 -15.50 -22.02
C LYS A 79 14.79 -16.29 -21.59
N SER A 80 15.98 -15.83 -21.96
CA SER A 80 17.23 -16.51 -21.57
C SER A 80 17.45 -16.47 -20.06
N LEU A 81 17.04 -15.39 -19.38
CA LEU A 81 17.09 -15.30 -17.92
C LEU A 81 16.14 -16.33 -17.26
N SER A 82 14.97 -16.56 -17.84
CA SER A 82 14.02 -17.55 -17.32
C SER A 82 14.52 -18.99 -17.40
N ASP A 83 15.47 -19.29 -18.31
CA ASP A 83 16.13 -20.60 -18.44
C ASP A 83 17.28 -20.76 -17.42
N ASN A 84 17.87 -19.67 -16.93
CA ASN A 84 18.98 -19.68 -15.97
C ASN A 84 18.75 -18.68 -14.82
N ARG A 85 17.77 -18.99 -13.97
CA ARG A 85 17.29 -18.12 -12.89
C ARG A 85 18.20 -18.08 -11.66
N GLN A 86 19.05 -19.09 -11.47
CA GLN A 86 19.78 -19.31 -10.22
C GLN A 86 20.56 -18.08 -9.72
N PRO A 87 21.26 -17.30 -10.57
CA PRO A 87 21.94 -16.10 -10.09
C PRO A 87 20.98 -15.04 -9.53
N LEU A 88 19.82 -14.83 -10.18
CA LEU A 88 18.78 -13.91 -9.68
C LEU A 88 18.17 -14.43 -8.38
N GLU A 89 17.85 -15.72 -8.31
CA GLU A 89 17.29 -16.36 -7.12
C GLU A 89 18.24 -16.27 -5.92
N ASN A 90 19.57 -16.36 -6.13
CA ASN A 90 20.55 -16.18 -5.06
C ASN A 90 20.50 -14.77 -4.45
N MET A 91 20.31 -13.74 -5.29
CA MET A 91 20.13 -12.37 -4.82
C MET A 91 18.81 -12.22 -4.04
N VAL A 92 17.71 -12.74 -4.58
CA VAL A 92 16.39 -12.70 -3.92
C VAL A 92 16.39 -13.45 -2.59
N ALA A 93 17.05 -14.60 -2.53
CA ALA A 93 17.24 -15.37 -1.30
C ALA A 93 18.01 -14.56 -0.24
N PHE A 94 19.07 -13.84 -0.64
CA PHE A 94 19.79 -12.95 0.27
C PHE A 94 18.92 -11.79 0.78
N ILE A 95 18.20 -11.10 -0.11
CA ILE A 95 17.26 -10.02 0.21
C ILE A 95 16.22 -10.48 1.24
N SER A 96 15.76 -11.73 1.15
CA SER A 96 14.71 -12.28 2.00
C SER A 96 15.05 -12.28 3.50
N PHE A 97 16.33 -12.28 3.89
CA PHE A 97 16.73 -12.30 5.31
C PHE A 97 17.62 -11.13 5.73
N ALA A 98 18.31 -10.46 4.81
CA ALA A 98 19.19 -9.33 5.12
C ALA A 98 18.57 -8.01 4.66
N SER A 99 18.67 -6.96 5.48
CA SER A 99 18.27 -5.59 5.16
C SER A 99 18.99 -4.59 6.08
N PRO A 100 19.04 -3.29 5.76
CA PRO A 100 19.60 -2.27 6.66
C PRO A 100 19.05 -2.28 8.08
N ALA A 101 17.76 -2.62 8.23
CA ALA A 101 17.12 -2.76 9.54
C ALA A 101 17.48 -4.07 10.28
N MET A 102 17.69 -5.17 9.56
CA MET A 102 17.92 -6.49 10.17
C MET A 102 19.40 -6.84 10.35
N THR A 103 20.24 -6.39 9.45
CA THR A 103 21.69 -6.67 9.40
C THR A 103 22.46 -5.36 9.23
N PRO A 104 22.32 -4.38 10.15
CA PRO A 104 22.95 -3.05 10.02
C PRO A 104 24.47 -3.11 9.90
N GLU A 105 25.12 -4.17 10.39
CA GLU A 105 26.55 -4.41 10.29
C GLU A 105 27.08 -4.64 8.86
N LEU A 106 26.19 -4.86 7.89
CA LEU A 106 26.52 -4.85 6.46
C LEU A 106 26.49 -3.45 5.83
N PHE A 107 25.77 -2.51 6.44
CA PHE A 107 25.43 -1.22 5.86
C PHE A 107 25.96 -0.09 6.75
N ASP A 108 27.26 0.15 6.68
CA ASP A 108 27.99 1.08 7.55
C ASP A 108 27.86 2.56 7.13
N SER A 109 27.15 2.83 6.03
CA SER A 109 26.99 4.18 5.46
C SER A 109 25.64 4.36 4.75
N PRO A 110 25.10 5.59 4.69
CA PRO A 110 23.89 5.88 3.92
C PRO A 110 24.00 5.46 2.45
N GLN A 111 25.20 5.54 1.86
CA GLN A 111 25.47 5.09 0.50
C GLN A 111 25.34 3.57 0.36
N SER A 112 25.78 2.79 1.35
CA SER A 112 25.61 1.34 1.35
C SER A 112 24.14 0.92 1.51
N GLU A 113 23.39 1.63 2.34
CA GLU A 113 21.95 1.45 2.52
C GLU A 113 21.18 1.75 1.23
N MET A 114 21.40 2.93 0.64
CA MET A 114 20.77 3.31 -0.62
C MET A 114 21.14 2.37 -1.78
N ALA A 115 22.42 2.00 -1.90
CA ALA A 115 22.85 1.05 -2.93
C ALA A 115 22.15 -0.31 -2.75
N TYR A 116 22.01 -0.80 -1.52
CA TYR A 116 21.22 -2.00 -1.24
C TYR A 116 19.78 -1.83 -1.69
N HIS A 117 19.11 -0.74 -1.33
CA HIS A 117 17.71 -0.53 -1.65
C HIS A 117 17.44 -0.50 -3.16
N ILE A 118 18.27 0.20 -3.93
CA ILE A 118 18.14 0.27 -5.40
C ILE A 118 18.34 -1.11 -6.03
N ASN A 119 19.39 -1.85 -5.63
CA ASN A 119 19.63 -3.19 -6.17
C ASN A 119 18.50 -4.16 -5.79
N THR A 120 18.01 -4.08 -4.55
CA THR A 120 16.90 -4.90 -4.06
C THR A 120 15.63 -4.67 -4.86
N TYR A 121 15.24 -3.41 -5.08
CA TYR A 121 14.06 -3.09 -5.88
C TYR A 121 14.20 -3.63 -7.30
N ASN A 122 15.31 -3.35 -7.97
CA ASN A 122 15.53 -3.77 -9.36
C ASN A 122 15.58 -5.30 -9.52
N ALA A 123 16.24 -6.01 -8.59
CA ALA A 123 16.31 -7.47 -8.60
C ALA A 123 14.92 -8.09 -8.36
N LEU A 124 14.16 -7.59 -7.39
CA LEU A 124 12.81 -8.07 -7.10
C LEU A 124 11.82 -7.74 -8.23
N ALA A 125 11.93 -6.58 -8.88
CA ALA A 125 11.14 -6.23 -10.05
C ALA A 125 11.42 -7.18 -11.22
N MET A 126 12.70 -7.46 -11.49
CA MET A 126 13.12 -8.43 -12.51
C MET A 126 12.62 -9.84 -12.19
N HIS A 127 12.74 -10.26 -10.93
CA HIS A 127 12.26 -11.56 -10.47
C HIS A 127 10.74 -11.69 -10.58
N GLY A 128 10.01 -10.59 -10.34
CA GLY A 128 8.58 -10.44 -10.65
C GLY A 128 8.23 -10.90 -12.05
N VAL A 129 9.00 -10.43 -13.04
CA VAL A 129 8.81 -10.77 -14.46
C VAL A 129 8.98 -12.24 -14.77
N ILE A 130 9.98 -12.85 -14.15
CA ILE A 130 10.37 -14.23 -14.43
C ILE A 130 9.40 -15.24 -13.79
N GLU A 131 8.82 -14.93 -12.62
CA GLU A 131 7.85 -15.81 -11.96
C GLU A 131 6.48 -15.80 -12.61
N GLU A 132 5.95 -14.61 -12.95
CA GLU A 132 4.61 -14.48 -13.55
C GLU A 132 4.59 -14.94 -15.03
N GLY A 133 5.76 -15.02 -15.66
CA GLY A 133 5.94 -15.29 -17.09
C GLY A 133 5.76 -14.05 -17.96
N ILE A 134 6.39 -14.02 -19.13
CA ILE A 134 6.31 -12.90 -20.09
C ILE A 134 4.91 -12.89 -20.73
N PRO A 135 4.01 -11.96 -20.40
CA PRO A 135 2.68 -11.94 -20.98
C PRO A 135 2.74 -11.53 -22.46
N ASN A 136 1.87 -12.12 -23.29
CA ASN A 136 1.62 -11.66 -24.65
C ASN A 136 0.99 -10.25 -24.62
N GLY A 137 1.84 -9.22 -24.65
CA GLY A 137 1.43 -7.83 -24.70
C GLY A 137 0.74 -7.37 -23.40
N PHE A 138 1.31 -6.37 -22.74
CA PHE A 138 0.67 -5.65 -21.65
C PHE A 138 -0.42 -4.73 -22.20
N THR A 139 -1.39 -5.27 -22.94
CA THR A 139 -2.50 -4.48 -23.52
C THR A 139 -3.68 -4.35 -22.56
N ASN A 140 -3.75 -5.19 -21.51
CA ASN A 140 -4.74 -5.09 -20.44
C ASN A 140 -4.10 -4.76 -19.09
N PHE A 141 -4.64 -3.75 -18.42
CA PHE A 141 -4.09 -3.13 -17.22
C PHE A 141 -4.05 -4.01 -15.96
N PHE A 142 -4.98 -4.95 -15.80
CA PHE A 142 -4.99 -5.87 -14.65
C PHE A 142 -3.70 -6.69 -14.51
N SER A 143 -3.01 -7.01 -15.62
CA SER A 143 -1.71 -7.69 -15.57
C SER A 143 -0.56 -6.76 -15.16
N ARG A 144 -0.68 -5.44 -15.36
CA ARG A 144 0.32 -4.44 -14.91
C ARG A 144 0.26 -4.25 -13.39
N ALA A 145 -0.94 -4.19 -12.82
CA ALA A 145 -1.15 -4.04 -11.38
C ALA A 145 -0.82 -5.32 -10.59
N ALA A 146 -1.15 -6.50 -11.14
CA ALA A 146 -0.76 -7.79 -10.55
C ALA A 146 0.74 -7.96 -10.39
N PHE A 147 1.49 -7.47 -11.35
CA PHE A 147 2.90 -7.74 -11.47
C PHE A 147 3.81 -6.86 -10.61
N PHE A 148 3.50 -5.56 -10.50
CA PHE A 148 4.34 -4.62 -9.72
C PHE A 148 3.85 -4.40 -8.29
N LYS A 149 2.62 -4.82 -7.97
CA LYS A 149 1.95 -4.35 -6.75
C LYS A 149 1.16 -5.41 -5.97
N PHE A 150 0.80 -6.53 -6.58
CA PHE A 150 0.13 -7.65 -5.88
C PHE A 150 1.06 -8.80 -5.54
N ARG A 151 2.35 -8.69 -5.88
CA ARG A 151 3.38 -9.66 -5.49
C ARG A 151 3.97 -9.30 -4.13
N ASP A 152 3.75 -10.20 -3.18
CA ASP A 152 4.48 -10.16 -1.93
C ASP A 152 5.96 -10.48 -2.18
N VAL A 153 6.81 -9.65 -1.62
CA VAL A 153 8.25 -9.87 -1.54
C VAL A 153 8.65 -9.91 -0.08
N VAL A 154 9.65 -10.71 0.24
CA VAL A 154 10.26 -10.74 1.57
C VAL A 154 11.54 -9.93 1.52
N ILE A 155 11.65 -8.92 2.39
CA ILE A 155 12.84 -8.08 2.50
C ILE A 155 13.22 -8.05 3.98
N GLY A 156 14.39 -8.60 4.33
CA GLY A 156 14.84 -8.69 5.73
C GLY A 156 13.81 -9.35 6.65
N GLY A 157 13.23 -10.48 6.22
CA GLY A 157 12.24 -11.25 7.00
C GLY A 157 10.85 -10.62 7.08
N ARG A 158 10.61 -9.46 6.44
CA ARG A 158 9.30 -8.80 6.41
C ARG A 158 8.64 -8.95 5.06
N VAL A 159 7.36 -9.32 5.07
CA VAL A 159 6.52 -9.34 3.86
C VAL A 159 6.10 -7.92 3.53
N THR A 160 6.31 -7.51 2.28
CA THR A 160 5.91 -6.20 1.73
C THR A 160 5.67 -6.34 0.22
N ASN A 161 5.53 -5.25 -0.52
CA ASN A 161 5.53 -5.20 -1.98
C ASN A 161 6.45 -4.07 -2.48
N LEU A 162 6.74 -4.02 -3.78
CA LEU A 162 7.67 -3.02 -4.35
C LEU A 162 7.17 -1.57 -4.20
N TYR A 163 5.86 -1.35 -4.20
CA TYR A 163 5.27 -0.02 -4.03
C TYR A 163 5.47 0.50 -2.60
N ASP A 164 5.09 -0.28 -1.59
CA ASP A 164 5.28 0.07 -0.18
C ASP A 164 6.78 0.19 0.12
N TYR A 165 7.62 -0.68 -0.45
CA TYR A 165 9.06 -0.57 -0.31
C TYR A 165 9.63 0.73 -0.87
N GLU A 166 9.19 1.17 -2.04
CA GLU A 166 9.61 2.44 -2.63
C GLU A 166 9.14 3.64 -1.80
N ASN A 167 7.86 3.66 -1.39
CA ASN A 167 7.26 4.81 -0.73
C ASN A 167 7.61 4.92 0.75
N ASP A 168 7.68 3.81 1.47
CA ASP A 168 7.85 3.80 2.92
C ASP A 168 9.32 3.66 3.33
N ILE A 169 10.17 3.15 2.43
CA ILE A 169 11.60 2.89 2.72
C ILE A 169 12.53 3.71 1.83
N ILE A 170 12.39 3.69 0.49
CA ILE A 170 13.37 4.33 -0.41
C ILE A 170 13.19 5.85 -0.47
N ARG A 171 11.99 6.33 -0.79
CA ARG A 171 11.68 7.77 -0.94
C ARG A 171 12.01 8.58 0.32
N PRO A 172 11.72 8.11 1.55
CA PRO A 172 12.06 8.84 2.78
C PRO A 172 13.56 9.06 3.02
N LEU A 173 14.44 8.36 2.28
CA LEU A 173 15.89 8.59 2.32
C LEU A 173 16.30 9.92 1.65
N GLY A 174 15.39 10.56 0.90
CA GLY A 174 15.57 11.93 0.41
C GLY A 174 16.58 12.10 -0.73
N GLU A 175 16.75 11.08 -1.57
CA GLU A 175 17.60 11.14 -2.77
C GLU A 175 16.72 11.09 -4.03
N PRO A 176 16.38 12.22 -4.67
CA PRO A 176 15.46 12.25 -5.81
C PRO A 176 15.96 11.49 -7.03
N ARG A 177 17.28 11.29 -7.17
CA ARG A 177 17.84 10.57 -8.32
C ARG A 177 17.52 9.08 -8.33
N VAL A 178 16.96 8.53 -7.24
CA VAL A 178 16.48 7.13 -7.21
C VAL A 178 15.45 6.86 -8.32
N HIS A 179 14.61 7.85 -8.65
CA HIS A 179 13.61 7.77 -9.71
C HIS A 179 14.17 7.59 -11.11
N PHE A 180 15.49 7.76 -11.30
CA PHE A 180 16.20 7.52 -12.56
C PHE A 180 16.99 6.20 -12.55
N VAL A 181 16.86 5.39 -11.50
CA VAL A 181 17.57 4.10 -11.36
C VAL A 181 16.70 2.96 -10.83
N LEU A 182 15.54 3.26 -10.23
CA LEU A 182 14.50 2.27 -9.95
C LEU A 182 13.85 1.87 -11.27
N ASN A 183 14.05 0.62 -11.68
CA ASN A 183 13.57 0.09 -12.93
C ASN A 183 12.50 -0.96 -12.67
N CYS A 184 11.28 -0.61 -13.06
CA CYS A 184 10.10 -1.45 -13.02
C CYS A 184 9.99 -2.38 -14.25
N MET A 185 11.06 -2.66 -15.00
CA MET A 185 11.07 -3.59 -16.13
C MET A 185 10.15 -3.24 -17.32
N VAL A 186 9.50 -2.07 -17.32
CA VAL A 186 8.70 -1.55 -18.45
C VAL A 186 9.49 -0.61 -19.33
N LYS A 187 9.02 -0.37 -20.55
CA LYS A 187 9.74 0.36 -21.59
C LYS A 187 10.16 1.75 -21.13
N ASP A 188 9.26 2.51 -20.53
CA ASP A 188 9.50 3.93 -20.19
C ASP A 188 10.16 4.11 -18.83
N CYS A 189 10.46 3.01 -18.13
CA CYS A 189 11.28 3.05 -16.93
C CYS A 189 12.72 3.52 -17.28
N PRO A 190 13.44 4.13 -16.32
CA PRO A 190 14.81 4.57 -16.54
C PRO A 190 15.71 3.43 -17.00
N ARG A 191 16.78 3.72 -17.74
CA ARG A 191 17.68 2.69 -18.25
C ARG A 191 18.25 1.84 -17.10
N LEU A 192 18.04 0.52 -17.16
CA LEU A 192 18.67 -0.42 -16.24
C LEU A 192 20.15 -0.61 -16.62
N PRO A 193 21.13 -0.31 -15.76
CA PRO A 193 22.54 -0.51 -16.09
C PRO A 193 22.96 -1.98 -16.02
N GLN A 194 23.99 -2.34 -16.80
CA GLN A 194 24.62 -3.68 -16.79
C GLN A 194 25.54 -3.91 -15.57
N THR A 195 25.49 -3.04 -14.56
CA THR A 195 26.33 -3.10 -13.36
C THR A 195 25.50 -2.75 -12.13
N PRO A 196 25.65 -3.47 -11.01
CA PRO A 196 24.98 -3.11 -9.77
C PRO A 196 25.40 -1.74 -9.25
N PHE A 197 24.58 -1.18 -8.37
CA PHE A 197 24.94 0.02 -7.63
C PHE A 197 25.83 -0.36 -6.44
N TYR A 198 27.00 0.27 -6.32
CA TYR A 198 27.92 0.05 -5.21
C TYR A 198 28.06 1.33 -4.39
N ALA A 199 28.16 1.21 -3.07
CA ALA A 199 28.28 2.36 -2.16
C ALA A 199 29.39 3.34 -2.57
N ALA A 200 30.55 2.80 -2.99
CA ALA A 200 31.73 3.59 -3.37
C ALA A 200 31.52 4.47 -4.61
N THR A 201 30.64 4.06 -5.53
CA THR A 201 30.40 4.76 -6.81
C THR A 201 28.97 5.31 -6.95
N LEU A 202 28.13 5.13 -5.92
CA LEU A 202 26.70 5.38 -5.99
C LEU A 202 26.37 6.79 -6.50
N GLY A 203 27.01 7.83 -5.94
CA GLY A 203 26.76 9.20 -6.37
C GLY A 203 27.08 9.44 -7.85
N GLN A 204 28.17 8.85 -8.36
CA GLN A 204 28.53 8.93 -9.78
C GLN A 204 27.54 8.14 -10.66
N SER A 205 27.12 6.96 -10.20
CA SER A 205 26.13 6.13 -10.90
C SER A 205 24.77 6.83 -11.01
N LEU A 206 24.30 7.46 -9.92
CA LEU A 206 23.05 8.24 -9.89
C LEU A 206 23.13 9.46 -10.81
N GLU A 207 24.23 10.21 -10.74
CA GLU A 207 24.46 11.37 -11.61
C GLU A 207 24.45 10.97 -13.08
N LYS A 208 25.20 9.92 -13.43
CA LYS A 208 25.28 9.39 -14.79
C LYS A 208 23.89 8.95 -15.29
N ALA A 209 23.15 8.20 -14.49
CA ALA A 209 21.81 7.73 -14.86
C ALA A 209 20.83 8.90 -15.07
N THR A 210 20.92 9.93 -14.23
CA THR A 210 20.08 11.14 -14.34
C THR A 210 20.39 11.90 -15.63
N THR A 211 21.67 12.11 -15.95
CA THR A 211 22.08 12.77 -17.20
C THR A 211 21.70 11.93 -18.43
N GLU A 212 21.90 10.60 -18.39
CA GLU A 212 21.46 9.69 -19.46
C GLU A 212 19.93 9.76 -19.67
N PHE A 213 19.17 9.87 -18.59
CA PHE A 213 17.71 9.97 -18.63
C PHE A 213 17.27 11.21 -19.41
N PHE A 214 17.80 12.39 -19.08
CA PHE A 214 17.45 13.64 -19.77
C PHE A 214 18.07 13.80 -21.17
N ALA A 215 19.15 13.07 -21.47
CA ALA A 215 19.71 13.01 -22.82
C ALA A 215 18.83 12.18 -23.80
N ASN A 216 17.96 11.32 -23.27
CA ASN A 216 17.12 10.45 -24.09
C ASN A 216 15.85 11.17 -24.54
N LYS A 217 15.66 11.30 -25.87
CA LYS A 217 14.47 11.93 -26.49
C LYS A 217 13.14 11.28 -26.08
N LYS A 218 13.19 10.04 -25.62
CA LYS A 218 12.05 9.33 -25.07
C LYS A 218 11.54 9.93 -23.76
N HIS A 219 12.44 10.44 -22.93
CA HIS A 219 12.12 10.97 -21.62
C HIS A 219 12.18 12.49 -21.58
N PHE A 220 12.78 13.13 -22.58
CA PHE A 220 12.99 14.57 -22.58
C PHE A 220 13.20 15.13 -23.99
N TYR A 221 12.42 16.13 -24.39
CA TYR A 221 12.70 16.91 -25.59
C TYR A 221 12.11 18.33 -25.52
N VAL A 222 12.66 19.23 -26.33
CA VAL A 222 12.29 20.66 -26.35
C VAL A 222 11.65 21.01 -27.70
N ASP A 223 10.57 21.78 -27.68
CA ASP A 223 9.98 22.45 -28.83
C ASP A 223 10.16 23.97 -28.67
N ASP A 224 11.33 24.46 -29.06
CA ASP A 224 11.71 25.88 -28.96
C ASP A 224 10.75 26.79 -29.74
N LYS A 225 10.20 26.30 -30.86
CA LYS A 225 9.27 27.09 -31.68
C LYS A 225 7.99 27.43 -30.93
N ARG A 226 7.56 26.55 -30.03
CA ARG A 226 6.36 26.74 -29.20
C ARG A 226 6.68 27.16 -27.76
N GLY A 227 7.96 27.27 -27.40
CA GLY A 227 8.38 27.51 -26.02
C GLY A 227 7.89 26.42 -25.07
N GLN A 228 7.97 25.16 -25.50
CA GLN A 228 7.50 24.00 -24.75
C GLN A 228 8.62 23.01 -24.47
N VAL A 229 8.50 22.30 -23.36
CA VAL A 229 9.41 21.22 -22.96
C VAL A 229 8.58 20.02 -22.53
N PHE A 230 8.92 18.86 -23.05
CA PHE A 230 8.24 17.60 -22.80
C PHE A 230 9.15 16.72 -21.97
N VAL A 231 8.66 16.24 -20.84
CA VAL A 231 9.43 15.43 -19.90
C VAL A 231 8.67 14.15 -19.54
N SER A 232 9.37 13.11 -19.13
CA SER A 232 8.77 11.85 -18.68
C SER A 232 7.79 12.07 -17.52
N GLU A 233 6.70 11.30 -17.52
CA GLU A 233 5.66 11.32 -16.49
C GLU A 233 6.19 10.95 -15.08
N ILE A 234 7.36 10.31 -14.98
CA ILE A 234 8.07 10.08 -13.70
C ILE A 234 8.21 11.38 -12.91
N LEU A 235 8.47 12.50 -13.60
CA LEU A 235 8.60 13.81 -12.96
C LEU A 235 7.26 14.36 -12.46
N ASP A 236 6.14 13.93 -13.05
CA ASP A 236 4.79 14.26 -12.56
C ASP A 236 4.48 13.45 -11.31
N PHE A 237 4.70 12.13 -11.37
CA PHE A 237 4.40 11.17 -10.30
C PHE A 237 5.08 11.54 -8.97
N TYR A 238 6.34 11.99 -9.05
CA TYR A 238 7.17 12.28 -7.87
C TYR A 238 7.60 13.75 -7.83
N THR A 239 6.76 14.67 -8.30
CA THR A 239 7.08 16.11 -8.36
C THR A 239 7.64 16.64 -7.03
N GLU A 240 7.07 16.20 -5.91
CA GLU A 240 7.45 16.61 -4.55
C GLU A 240 8.86 16.16 -4.13
N ASP A 241 9.38 15.09 -4.74
CA ASP A 241 10.72 14.59 -4.45
C ASP A 241 11.78 15.45 -5.16
N PHE A 242 11.45 15.98 -6.35
CA PHE A 242 12.38 16.80 -7.15
C PHE A 242 12.40 18.27 -6.74
N VAL A 243 11.24 18.83 -6.37
CA VAL A 243 11.11 20.25 -6.05
C VAL A 243 10.26 20.47 -4.80
N ALA A 244 10.79 21.24 -3.85
CA ALA A 244 10.14 21.53 -2.57
C ALA A 244 8.78 22.22 -2.70
N SER A 245 8.49 22.85 -3.85
CA SER A 245 7.19 23.48 -4.10
C SER A 245 6.08 22.48 -4.42
N GLY A 246 6.42 21.24 -4.80
CA GLY A 246 5.48 20.23 -5.30
C GLY A 246 4.78 20.64 -6.61
N LYS A 247 5.29 21.65 -7.33
CA LYS A 247 4.63 22.18 -8.54
C LYS A 247 5.42 21.83 -9.79
N ALA A 248 4.75 21.20 -10.75
CA ALA A 248 5.34 20.79 -12.03
C ALA A 248 6.06 21.94 -12.77
N LYS A 249 5.57 23.18 -12.67
CA LYS A 249 6.22 24.35 -13.30
C LYS A 249 7.65 24.62 -12.80
N ASP A 250 7.99 24.17 -11.60
CA ASP A 250 9.29 24.42 -10.97
C ASP A 250 10.28 23.29 -11.30
N LEU A 251 9.85 22.19 -11.94
CA LEU A 251 10.71 21.05 -12.32
C LEU A 251 11.87 21.45 -13.23
N LEU A 252 11.73 22.52 -14.04
CA LEU A 252 12.84 23.01 -14.87
C LEU A 252 14.05 23.47 -14.05
N GLN A 253 13.84 23.88 -12.80
CA GLN A 253 14.93 24.17 -11.88
C GLN A 253 15.76 22.92 -11.56
N TYR A 254 15.08 21.78 -11.38
CA TYR A 254 15.72 20.50 -11.12
C TYR A 254 16.39 19.91 -12.36
N ILE A 255 15.76 20.07 -13.53
CA ILE A 255 16.22 19.45 -14.78
C ILE A 255 17.44 20.18 -15.37
N ASN A 256 17.44 21.51 -15.39
CA ASN A 256 18.47 22.31 -16.07
C ASN A 256 19.93 21.96 -15.72
N PRO A 257 20.30 21.64 -14.46
CA PRO A 257 21.64 21.20 -14.11
C PRO A 257 22.14 19.96 -14.88
N TYR A 258 21.22 19.12 -15.39
CA TYR A 258 21.53 17.88 -16.12
C TYR A 258 21.52 18.06 -17.65
N LEU A 259 21.24 19.26 -18.14
CA LEU A 259 21.18 19.55 -19.58
C LEU A 259 22.48 20.18 -20.06
N VAL A 260 22.86 19.85 -21.31
CA VAL A 260 23.97 20.54 -22.01
C VAL A 260 23.61 22.00 -22.27
N ASP A 261 22.37 22.24 -22.73
CA ASP A 261 21.83 23.57 -22.99
C ASP A 261 20.64 23.83 -22.05
N PRO A 262 20.81 24.66 -20.99
CA PRO A 262 19.73 24.96 -20.05
C PRO A 262 18.53 25.64 -20.71
N ILE A 263 17.33 25.23 -20.29
CA ILE A 263 16.07 25.74 -20.86
C ILE A 263 15.61 27.00 -20.10
N PRO A 264 15.03 27.99 -20.80
CA PRO A 264 14.40 29.12 -20.14
C PRO A 264 13.26 28.71 -19.21
N GLN A 265 13.25 29.24 -17.98
CA GLN A 265 12.25 28.90 -16.94
C GLN A 265 10.79 29.26 -17.31
N HIS A 266 10.58 30.06 -18.35
CA HIS A 266 9.24 30.42 -18.83
C HIS A 266 8.65 29.42 -19.82
N TYR A 267 9.40 28.38 -20.22
CA TYR A 267 8.88 27.35 -21.12
C TYR A 267 7.76 26.56 -20.46
N ALA A 268 6.72 26.25 -21.23
CA ALA A 268 5.59 25.47 -20.74
C ALA A 268 5.97 23.98 -20.69
N LEU A 269 6.02 23.44 -19.47
CA LEU A 269 6.27 22.01 -19.25
C LEU A 269 5.03 21.17 -19.60
N ARG A 270 5.28 20.05 -20.28
CA ARG A 270 4.32 19.02 -20.68
C ARG A 270 4.90 17.64 -20.34
N PHE A 271 4.02 16.67 -20.13
CA PHE A 271 4.42 15.29 -19.85
C PHE A 271 4.24 14.41 -21.09
N ILE A 272 5.14 13.44 -21.24
CA ILE A 272 5.12 12.43 -22.30
C ILE A 272 4.32 11.23 -21.79
N ASP A 273 3.40 10.71 -22.63
CA ASP A 273 2.62 9.50 -22.30
C ASP A 273 3.55 8.31 -22.02
N TYR A 274 3.31 7.61 -20.91
CA TYR A 274 4.19 6.55 -20.42
C TYR A 274 3.82 5.16 -20.95
N ASP A 275 4.72 4.50 -21.69
CA ASP A 275 4.56 3.15 -22.22
C ASP A 275 4.98 2.07 -21.21
N TRP A 276 3.95 1.40 -20.69
CA TRP A 276 4.03 0.35 -19.68
C TRP A 276 4.29 -1.06 -20.24
N ARG A 277 4.55 -1.24 -21.54
CA ARG A 277 4.92 -2.57 -22.07
C ARG A 277 6.25 -3.02 -21.48
N ILE A 278 6.46 -4.32 -21.30
CA ILE A 278 7.75 -4.83 -20.80
C ILE A 278 8.91 -4.43 -21.72
N ASN A 279 10.02 -4.04 -21.09
CA ASN A 279 11.27 -3.68 -21.74
C ASN A 279 12.09 -4.93 -22.10
N ALA A 280 11.47 -5.85 -22.84
CA ALA A 280 12.14 -7.03 -23.35
C ALA A 280 13.08 -6.66 -24.51
N GLN A 281 14.20 -7.38 -24.61
CA GLN A 281 15.00 -7.36 -25.84
C GLN A 281 14.14 -7.83 -27.02
N PRO A 282 14.31 -7.25 -28.22
CA PRO A 282 13.61 -7.74 -29.40
C PRO A 282 13.99 -9.21 -29.63
N ASP A 283 12.99 -10.05 -29.96
CA ASP A 283 13.27 -11.41 -30.42
C ASP A 283 14.30 -11.31 -31.55
N SER A 284 15.33 -12.15 -31.51
CA SER A 284 16.46 -12.14 -32.45
C SER A 284 16.09 -12.54 -33.88
N GLY A 285 14.85 -12.28 -34.33
CA GLY A 285 14.36 -12.46 -35.67
C GLY A 285 12.96 -11.88 -35.88
N ALA A 286 12.85 -10.58 -36.17
CA ALA A 286 11.95 -10.02 -37.19
C ALA A 286 11.98 -8.48 -37.20
N VAL A 287 12.26 -7.92 -38.37
CA VAL A 287 12.25 -6.49 -38.68
C VAL A 287 10.87 -6.07 -39.19
N SER A 288 10.38 -4.93 -38.68
CA SER A 288 9.36 -4.00 -39.20
C SER A 288 7.92 -4.48 -39.50
N GLY A 289 6.95 -3.64 -39.13
CA GLY A 289 5.61 -3.64 -39.73
C GLY A 289 4.55 -2.98 -38.85
N ALA A 290 4.34 -1.67 -39.02
CA ALA A 290 3.19 -0.96 -38.47
C ALA A 290 1.91 -1.36 -39.23
N ILE A 291 0.80 -1.58 -38.52
CA ILE A 291 -0.54 -1.64 -39.13
C ILE A 291 -1.53 -0.85 -38.27
N GLU A 292 -2.26 0.01 -38.97
CA GLU A 292 -3.29 0.95 -38.54
C GLU A 292 -4.57 0.25 -38.06
N THR A 293 -5.28 0.92 -37.16
CA THR A 293 -6.60 0.53 -36.63
C THR A 293 -7.74 1.15 -37.44
N SER A 294 -8.81 0.39 -37.70
CA SER A 294 -10.11 0.93 -38.13
C SER A 294 -11.30 0.29 -37.40
N ASP A 295 -12.15 1.20 -36.90
CA ASP A 295 -13.61 1.19 -36.75
C ASP A 295 -14.37 0.08 -35.99
N VAL A 296 -15.01 0.48 -34.88
CA VAL A 296 -16.26 -0.13 -34.39
C VAL A 296 -17.27 0.95 -33.97
N ILE A 297 -18.48 0.78 -34.47
CA ILE A 297 -19.64 1.69 -34.50
C ILE A 297 -20.43 1.64 -33.17
N TYR A 298 -20.86 2.82 -32.69
CA TYR A 298 -21.83 3.00 -31.61
C TYR A 298 -23.28 2.85 -32.10
N LEU A 299 -24.12 2.12 -31.35
CA LEU A 299 -25.58 2.23 -31.42
C LEU A 299 -26.15 2.56 -30.05
N SER A 300 -26.87 3.68 -29.99
CA SER A 300 -27.63 4.22 -28.86
C SER A 300 -29.12 3.88 -28.99
N ALA A 301 -29.82 3.64 -27.88
CA ALA A 301 -31.26 3.94 -27.77
C ALA A 301 -31.75 4.06 -26.30
N SER A 302 -32.54 5.12 -26.09
CA SER A 302 -33.24 5.66 -24.89
C SER A 302 -34.53 4.89 -24.50
N LYS A 303 -35.07 4.94 -23.26
CA LYS A 303 -36.03 5.95 -22.67
C LYS A 303 -36.51 5.46 -21.27
N ARG A 304 -36.58 6.32 -20.22
CA ARG A 304 -37.77 6.96 -19.54
C ARG A 304 -38.90 6.00 -19.13
N GLU A 305 -39.61 6.05 -17.98
CA GLU A 305 -39.91 7.06 -16.94
C GLU A 305 -40.83 6.38 -15.86
N LYS A 306 -40.72 6.67 -14.55
CA LYS A 306 -41.81 7.14 -13.63
C LYS A 306 -41.56 6.90 -12.12
N LYS A 307 -42.05 7.91 -11.37
CA LYS A 307 -41.93 8.35 -9.97
C LYS A 307 -43.09 7.82 -9.10
N LYS A 308 -42.90 7.63 -7.76
CA LYS A 308 -43.65 8.33 -6.66
C LYS A 308 -43.54 7.65 -5.26
N ALA A 309 -42.95 8.41 -4.32
CA ALA A 309 -43.19 8.66 -2.87
C ALA A 309 -43.59 7.56 -1.87
N MET A 310 -42.92 7.55 -0.71
CA MET A 310 -43.54 7.43 0.63
C MET A 310 -42.61 8.02 1.70
N ASP A 311 -43.11 8.99 2.47
CA ASP A 311 -42.45 9.64 3.61
C ASP A 311 -42.80 8.96 4.96
N ASP A 312 -41.98 9.28 5.97
CA ASP A 312 -42.13 9.16 7.44
C ASP A 312 -42.06 7.75 8.07
N VAL A 313 -41.35 7.49 9.18
CA VAL A 313 -41.37 8.21 10.48
C VAL A 313 -40.02 8.01 11.22
N VAL A 314 -39.39 9.09 11.70
CA VAL A 314 -38.44 9.06 12.83
C VAL A 314 -38.97 10.02 13.89
N SER A 315 -39.23 9.49 15.09
CA SER A 315 -39.66 10.27 16.25
C SER A 315 -38.44 10.91 16.92
N GLU A 316 -38.39 12.24 16.89
CA GLU A 316 -37.44 13.04 17.66
C GLU A 316 -37.67 12.89 19.17
N SER A 317 -36.60 12.63 19.92
CA SER A 317 -36.49 13.10 21.29
C SER A 317 -35.05 13.49 21.62
N ASN A 318 -34.86 14.78 21.94
CA ASN A 318 -33.69 15.40 22.57
C ASN A 318 -32.31 15.20 21.94
N GLY A 319 -32.06 15.65 20.70
CA GLY A 319 -30.70 15.92 20.18
C GLY A 319 -29.67 14.77 20.23
N VAL A 320 -30.11 13.57 20.63
CA VAL A 320 -29.32 12.35 20.74
C VAL A 320 -29.81 11.41 19.66
N ILE A 321 -28.96 11.12 18.69
CA ILE A 321 -29.25 10.14 17.65
C ILE A 321 -28.79 8.78 18.16
N GLN A 322 -29.64 7.76 18.05
CA GLN A 322 -29.29 6.39 18.42
C GLN A 322 -29.21 5.51 17.19
N LEU A 323 -28.06 4.86 16.99
CA LEU A 323 -27.90 3.76 16.04
C LEU A 323 -27.86 2.44 16.82
N LYS A 324 -28.71 1.49 16.45
CA LYS A 324 -28.72 0.15 17.02
C LYS A 324 -28.53 -0.88 15.92
N SER A 325 -27.68 -1.89 16.14
CA SER A 325 -27.51 -3.01 15.22
C SER A 325 -28.80 -3.81 15.08
N SER A 326 -29.08 -4.32 13.87
CA SER A 326 -30.22 -5.22 13.66
C SER A 326 -30.04 -6.52 14.45
N PRO A 327 -31.10 -7.05 15.09
CA PRO A 327 -31.06 -8.33 15.78
C PRO A 327 -30.97 -9.53 14.82
N ASN A 328 -31.32 -9.35 13.54
CA ASN A 328 -31.42 -10.41 12.54
C ASN A 328 -30.44 -10.14 11.39
N HIS A 329 -29.41 -10.98 11.28
CA HIS A 329 -28.46 -11.14 10.16
C HIS A 329 -28.21 -9.90 9.29
N THR A 330 -27.23 -9.07 9.66
CA THR A 330 -26.72 -8.01 8.78
C THR A 330 -25.49 -8.49 8.01
N THR A 331 -25.47 -8.21 6.71
CA THR A 331 -24.31 -8.42 5.84
C THR A 331 -23.58 -7.10 5.63
N VAL A 332 -22.32 -7.04 6.05
CA VAL A 332 -21.42 -5.92 5.74
C VAL A 332 -20.70 -6.24 4.43
N ILE A 333 -20.77 -5.31 3.49
CA ILE A 333 -20.01 -5.34 2.24
C ILE A 333 -18.99 -4.23 2.31
N GLU A 334 -17.72 -4.59 2.33
CA GLU A 334 -16.64 -3.64 2.16
C GLU A 334 -16.11 -3.77 0.73
N LEU A 335 -16.30 -2.73 -0.07
CA LEU A 335 -15.65 -2.58 -1.37
C LEU A 335 -14.38 -1.76 -1.19
N TYR A 336 -13.26 -2.27 -1.70
CA TYR A 336 -11.99 -1.58 -1.82
C TYR A 336 -11.80 -1.16 -3.27
N THR A 337 -11.73 0.14 -3.53
CA THR A 337 -11.78 0.75 -4.86
C THR A 337 -10.79 1.90 -5.00
N SER A 338 -10.67 2.47 -6.20
CA SER A 338 -10.10 3.80 -6.39
C SER A 338 -10.58 4.40 -7.70
N GLN A 339 -10.67 5.72 -7.75
CA GLN A 339 -10.85 6.49 -8.99
C GLN A 339 -9.69 6.28 -9.98
N GLY A 340 -8.48 5.99 -9.48
CA GLY A 340 -7.32 5.68 -10.32
C GLY A 340 -7.37 4.29 -10.97
N CYS A 341 -8.29 3.42 -10.55
CA CYS A 341 -8.47 2.06 -11.05
C CYS A 341 -9.54 2.01 -12.15
N SER A 342 -9.19 1.71 -13.40
CA SER A 342 -10.13 1.66 -14.53
C SER A 342 -11.19 0.56 -14.46
N SER A 343 -10.92 -0.50 -13.71
CA SER A 343 -11.82 -1.65 -13.54
C SER A 343 -12.77 -1.55 -12.36
N CYS A 344 -12.60 -0.52 -11.55
CA CYS A 344 -13.38 -0.25 -10.36
C CYS A 344 -14.76 0.39 -10.60
N PRO A 345 -14.98 1.26 -11.61
CA PRO A 345 -16.28 1.87 -11.84
C PRO A 345 -17.45 0.88 -12.00
N PRO A 346 -17.31 -0.30 -12.63
CA PRO A 346 -18.37 -1.31 -12.63
C PRO A 346 -18.71 -1.86 -11.24
N ALA A 347 -17.73 -2.00 -10.35
CA ALA A 347 -17.92 -2.49 -8.99
C ALA A 347 -18.59 -1.44 -8.10
N GLU A 348 -18.16 -0.19 -8.20
CA GLU A 348 -18.82 0.93 -7.53
C GLU A 348 -20.26 1.11 -8.03
N LYS A 349 -20.49 1.02 -9.34
CA LYS A 349 -21.84 1.05 -9.91
C LYS A 349 -22.72 -0.10 -9.40
N TRP A 350 -22.16 -1.29 -9.23
CA TRP A 350 -22.87 -2.42 -8.63
C TRP A 350 -23.24 -2.12 -7.17
N LEU A 351 -22.32 -1.55 -6.40
CA LEU A 351 -22.57 -1.16 -5.02
C LEU A 351 -23.62 -0.04 -4.91
N SER A 352 -23.58 0.97 -5.78
CA SER A 352 -24.60 2.03 -5.90
C SER A 352 -26.01 1.48 -6.13
N GLY A 353 -26.14 0.27 -6.68
CA GLY A 353 -27.43 -0.41 -6.82
C GLY A 353 -28.16 -0.65 -5.49
N PHE A 354 -27.46 -0.60 -4.35
CA PHE A 354 -28.05 -0.78 -3.03
C PHE A 354 -28.62 0.50 -2.41
N VAL A 355 -28.37 1.69 -2.98
CA VAL A 355 -28.81 2.99 -2.40
C VAL A 355 -30.32 3.02 -2.14
N GLU A 356 -31.09 2.44 -3.05
CA GLU A 356 -32.57 2.40 -3.00
C GLU A 356 -33.11 1.04 -2.50
N SER A 357 -32.26 0.18 -1.94
CA SER A 357 -32.68 -1.13 -1.45
C SER A 357 -33.52 -0.99 -0.17
N SER A 358 -34.65 -1.69 -0.10
CA SER A 358 -35.45 -1.81 1.13
C SER A 358 -34.69 -2.47 2.29
N ASN A 359 -33.60 -3.17 1.97
CA ASN A 359 -32.83 -3.96 2.92
C ASN A 359 -31.62 -3.15 3.44
N LEU A 360 -31.40 -1.95 2.91
CA LEU A 360 -30.28 -1.08 3.27
C LEU A 360 -30.36 -0.68 4.74
N TRP A 361 -29.22 -0.75 5.43
CA TRP A 361 -29.01 -0.50 6.87
C TRP A 361 -29.62 -1.53 7.83
N THR A 362 -30.52 -2.39 7.37
CA THR A 362 -31.15 -3.43 8.19
C THR A 362 -30.52 -4.80 7.95
N GLU A 363 -30.48 -5.25 6.70
CA GLU A 363 -29.89 -6.54 6.30
C GLU A 363 -28.58 -6.37 5.54
N ILE A 364 -28.34 -5.21 4.92
CA ILE A 364 -27.13 -4.93 4.15
C ILE A 364 -26.53 -3.58 4.52
N VAL A 365 -25.22 -3.55 4.78
CA VAL A 365 -24.45 -2.33 5.05
C VAL A 365 -23.28 -2.27 4.07
N PRO A 366 -23.43 -1.57 2.93
CA PRO A 366 -22.34 -1.30 2.00
C PRO A 366 -21.43 -0.19 2.51
N ILE A 367 -20.12 -0.38 2.39
CA ILE A 367 -19.08 0.60 2.71
C ILE A 367 -18.08 0.58 1.55
N ASN A 368 -17.79 1.75 0.99
CA ASN A 368 -16.88 1.92 -0.13
C ASN A 368 -15.59 2.63 0.32
N PHE A 369 -14.54 1.85 0.50
CA PHE A 369 -13.22 2.28 0.94
C PHE A 369 -12.32 2.57 -0.27
N HIS A 370 -11.96 3.82 -0.44
CA HIS A 370 -11.03 4.22 -1.49
C HIS A 370 -9.59 4.04 -1.02
N VAL A 371 -8.84 3.13 -1.64
CA VAL A 371 -7.45 2.87 -1.30
C VAL A 371 -6.54 3.88 -2.01
N ASP A 372 -5.51 4.34 -1.30
CA ASP A 372 -4.56 5.34 -1.81
C ASP A 372 -3.52 4.78 -2.76
N TYR A 373 -3.37 3.47 -2.80
CA TYR A 373 -2.28 2.86 -3.53
C TYR A 373 -2.39 3.08 -5.05
N TRP A 374 -3.50 3.58 -5.60
CA TRP A 374 -3.65 3.94 -7.02
C TRP A 374 -3.26 5.39 -7.36
N ASP A 375 -3.03 6.23 -6.36
CA ASP A 375 -2.81 7.67 -6.56
C ASP A 375 -1.55 7.97 -7.37
N TYR A 376 -0.59 7.04 -7.41
CA TYR A 376 0.65 7.14 -8.18
C TYR A 376 0.43 7.19 -9.71
N LEU A 377 -0.74 6.80 -10.22
CA LEU A 377 -1.06 6.84 -11.66
C LEU A 377 -1.45 8.25 -12.16
N GLY A 378 -1.02 9.31 -11.45
CA GLY A 378 -1.22 10.70 -11.83
C GLY A 378 -2.59 11.29 -11.46
N TRP A 379 -3.50 10.50 -10.89
CA TRP A 379 -4.75 10.97 -10.32
C TRP A 379 -4.86 10.63 -8.84
N LYS A 380 -4.69 11.65 -8.00
CA LYS A 380 -4.92 11.53 -6.55
C LYS A 380 -6.42 11.48 -6.28
N ASP A 381 -6.89 10.33 -5.81
CA ASP A 381 -8.27 10.12 -5.43
C ASP A 381 -8.60 10.95 -4.16
N PRO A 382 -9.59 11.86 -4.20
CA PRO A 382 -9.92 12.71 -3.05
C PRO A 382 -10.53 11.93 -1.87
N PHE A 383 -10.92 10.66 -2.07
CA PHE A 383 -11.47 9.80 -1.04
C PHE A 383 -10.46 8.76 -0.53
N ALA A 384 -9.30 8.66 -1.18
CA ALA A 384 -8.27 7.73 -0.80
C ALA A 384 -7.71 8.00 0.60
N ASN A 385 -7.45 6.93 1.34
CA ASN A 385 -6.79 7.01 2.65
C ASN A 385 -5.94 5.76 2.91
N ASN A 386 -4.71 5.95 3.40
CA ASN A 386 -3.83 4.83 3.76
C ASN A 386 -4.47 3.89 4.80
N ALA A 387 -5.28 4.39 5.72
CA ALA A 387 -5.99 3.55 6.69
C ALA A 387 -6.90 2.51 6.01
N PHE A 388 -7.41 2.81 4.82
CA PHE A 388 -8.24 1.91 4.04
C PHE A 388 -7.42 0.85 3.30
N SER A 389 -6.24 1.25 2.79
CA SER A 389 -5.24 0.34 2.24
C SER A 389 -4.73 -0.63 3.31
N GLU A 390 -4.39 -0.13 4.50
CA GLU A 390 -4.00 -0.93 5.67
C GLU A 390 -5.10 -1.90 6.09
N ARG A 391 -6.35 -1.45 6.20
CA ARG A 391 -7.48 -2.34 6.51
C ARG A 391 -7.61 -3.49 5.52
N GLN A 392 -7.39 -3.26 4.23
CA GLN A 392 -7.38 -4.32 3.22
C GLN A 392 -6.20 -5.28 3.40
N ARG A 393 -5.01 -4.76 3.71
CA ARG A 393 -3.80 -5.56 4.01
C ARG A 393 -4.03 -6.42 5.25
N ASP A 394 -4.70 -5.90 6.28
CA ASP A 394 -4.99 -6.63 7.51
C ASP A 394 -5.83 -7.88 7.26
N TYR A 395 -6.83 -7.81 6.36
CA TYR A 395 -7.59 -9.00 5.96
C TYR A 395 -6.71 -10.09 5.37
N LYS A 396 -5.68 -9.71 4.59
CA LYS A 396 -4.70 -10.65 4.05
C LYS A 396 -3.80 -11.20 5.16
N ASN A 397 -3.30 -10.33 6.04
CA ASN A 397 -2.41 -10.69 7.15
C ASN A 397 -3.03 -11.71 8.11
N VAL A 398 -4.34 -11.60 8.38
CA VAL A 398 -5.06 -12.57 9.23
C VAL A 398 -5.60 -13.78 8.45
N GLY A 399 -5.23 -13.95 7.18
CA GLY A 399 -5.61 -15.08 6.34
C GLY A 399 -7.09 -15.10 5.92
N LYS A 400 -7.77 -13.95 5.95
CA LYS A 400 -9.18 -13.81 5.58
C LYS A 400 -9.39 -13.28 4.16
N ALA A 401 -8.33 -12.82 3.50
CA ALA A 401 -8.29 -12.54 2.07
C ALA A 401 -7.03 -13.14 1.46
N ASN A 402 -7.12 -13.61 0.21
CA ASN A 402 -5.97 -14.19 -0.49
C ASN A 402 -5.16 -13.14 -1.27
N THR A 403 -5.78 -12.00 -1.60
CA THR A 403 -5.19 -10.95 -2.42
C THR A 403 -5.62 -9.57 -1.91
N ILE A 404 -4.72 -8.60 -2.05
CA ILE A 404 -5.04 -7.16 -1.96
C ILE A 404 -5.19 -6.71 -3.40
N ALA A 405 -6.37 -6.26 -3.80
CA ALA A 405 -6.61 -5.81 -5.17
C ALA A 405 -7.83 -4.90 -5.20
N THR A 406 -7.97 -4.12 -6.28
CA THR A 406 -9.23 -3.44 -6.59
C THR A 406 -9.78 -3.86 -7.97
N PRO A 407 -11.10 -3.90 -8.14
CA PRO A 407 -12.09 -3.86 -7.06
C PRO A 407 -11.93 -5.06 -6.12
N GLY A 408 -11.86 -4.82 -4.81
CA GLY A 408 -11.67 -5.87 -3.81
C GLY A 408 -12.91 -5.93 -2.94
N PHE A 409 -13.40 -7.12 -2.60
CA PHE A 409 -14.58 -7.24 -1.75
C PHE A 409 -14.27 -8.04 -0.50
N ALA A 410 -14.76 -7.57 0.65
CA ALA A 410 -14.92 -8.37 1.85
C ALA A 410 -16.40 -8.44 2.24
N LEU A 411 -16.89 -9.65 2.53
CA LEU A 411 -18.23 -9.91 3.05
C LEU A 411 -18.12 -10.43 4.48
N ASN A 412 -18.71 -9.73 5.45
CA ASN A 412 -18.58 -10.00 6.90
C ASN A 412 -17.13 -10.32 7.31
N GLY A 413 -16.19 -9.54 6.76
CA GLY A 413 -14.76 -9.66 7.06
C GLY A 413 -14.03 -10.82 6.38
N ARG A 414 -14.56 -11.37 5.28
CA ARG A 414 -13.83 -12.34 4.46
C ARG A 414 -13.80 -11.93 3.00
N GLY A 415 -12.64 -12.06 2.38
CA GLY A 415 -12.44 -11.81 0.95
C GLY A 415 -13.44 -12.60 0.10
N TRP A 416 -14.08 -11.91 -0.85
CA TRP A 416 -15.15 -12.49 -1.67
C TRP A 416 -14.96 -12.20 -3.15
N ASN A 417 -14.73 -13.26 -3.93
CA ASN A 417 -14.56 -13.16 -5.39
C ASN A 417 -15.85 -13.42 -6.18
N GLY A 418 -17.01 -13.54 -5.51
CA GLY A 418 -18.26 -13.89 -6.17
C GLY A 418 -18.75 -12.83 -7.15
N TRP A 419 -18.48 -11.54 -6.87
CA TRP A 419 -18.81 -10.43 -7.77
C TRP A 419 -18.22 -10.62 -9.18
N PHE A 420 -16.94 -11.00 -9.28
CA PHE A 420 -16.25 -11.27 -10.55
C PHE A 420 -16.85 -12.44 -11.34
N ARG A 421 -17.59 -13.31 -10.66
CA ARG A 421 -18.26 -14.49 -11.24
C ARG A 421 -19.76 -14.26 -11.45
N GLY A 422 -20.24 -13.03 -11.24
CA GLY A 422 -21.67 -12.71 -11.31
C GLY A 422 -22.52 -13.42 -10.25
N GLN A 423 -21.93 -13.84 -9.13
CA GLN A 423 -22.65 -14.51 -8.05
C GLN A 423 -23.44 -13.49 -7.22
N ALA A 424 -24.64 -13.88 -6.80
CA ALA A 424 -25.38 -13.15 -5.79
C ALA A 424 -24.64 -13.19 -4.44
N ILE A 425 -24.92 -12.21 -3.58
CA ILE A 425 -24.43 -12.21 -2.20
C ILE A 425 -24.95 -13.49 -1.52
N PRO A 426 -24.07 -14.30 -0.90
CA PRO A 426 -24.49 -15.54 -0.26
C PRO A 426 -25.53 -15.27 0.84
N GLN A 427 -26.63 -16.02 0.82
CA GLN A 427 -27.65 -15.97 1.87
C GLN A 427 -27.19 -16.60 3.20
N ARG A 428 -26.05 -17.32 3.19
CA ARG A 428 -25.47 -18.04 4.33
C ARG A 428 -24.07 -17.55 4.65
N VAL A 429 -23.90 -16.24 4.84
CA VAL A 429 -22.71 -15.72 5.52
C VAL A 429 -22.90 -15.90 7.03
N ALA A 430 -21.85 -16.25 7.77
CA ALA A 430 -21.93 -16.33 9.23
C ALA A 430 -22.52 -15.01 9.77
N PRO A 431 -23.57 -15.08 10.62
CA PRO A 431 -24.17 -13.89 11.19
C PRO A 431 -23.16 -13.12 12.04
N LEU A 432 -23.24 -11.80 11.94
CA LEU A 432 -22.69 -10.90 12.95
C LEU A 432 -23.31 -11.24 14.31
N SER A 433 -22.56 -11.01 15.39
CA SER A 433 -22.90 -11.48 16.72
C SER A 433 -22.86 -10.35 17.75
N GLY A 434 -23.77 -10.40 18.72
CA GLY A 434 -23.91 -9.39 19.77
C GLY A 434 -24.82 -8.22 19.39
N GLU A 435 -25.03 -7.32 20.34
CA GLU A 435 -25.81 -6.08 20.18
C GLU A 435 -24.88 -4.88 20.26
N LEU A 436 -24.90 -4.03 19.23
CA LEU A 436 -24.17 -2.77 19.18
C LEU A 436 -25.16 -1.60 19.29
N ASN A 437 -24.88 -0.69 20.22
CA ASN A 437 -25.58 0.57 20.38
C ASN A 437 -24.57 1.72 20.28
N ALA A 438 -24.86 2.72 19.45
CA ALA A 438 -24.11 3.96 19.37
C ALA A 438 -25.05 5.13 19.66
N LEU A 439 -24.73 5.93 20.67
CA LEU A 439 -25.43 7.15 21.02
C LEU A 439 -24.59 8.35 20.59
N ILE A 440 -25.15 9.19 19.73
CA ILE A 440 -24.45 10.35 19.18
C ILE A 440 -25.04 11.62 19.80
N SER A 441 -24.19 12.42 20.43
CA SER A 441 -24.56 13.69 21.07
C SER A 441 -23.34 14.60 21.11
N ASP A 442 -23.53 15.91 20.90
CA ASP A 442 -22.49 16.93 21.03
C ASP A 442 -21.19 16.66 20.23
N GLY A 443 -21.30 16.01 19.06
CA GLY A 443 -20.16 15.70 18.20
C GLY A 443 -19.35 14.47 18.64
N GLU A 444 -19.84 13.72 19.62
CA GLU A 444 -19.23 12.51 20.16
C GLU A 444 -20.15 11.30 19.98
N ILE A 445 -19.56 10.13 19.76
CA ILE A 445 -20.24 8.84 19.63
C ILE A 445 -19.87 7.99 20.85
N SER A 446 -20.84 7.68 21.70
CA SER A 446 -20.70 6.69 22.77
C SER A 446 -21.11 5.31 22.26
N VAL A 447 -20.16 4.39 22.16
CA VAL A 447 -20.38 3.02 21.68
C VAL A 447 -20.49 2.04 22.84
N THR A 448 -21.49 1.17 22.82
CA THR A 448 -21.64 0.03 23.72
C THR A 448 -21.89 -1.24 22.90
N PHE A 449 -21.12 -2.29 23.16
CA PHE A 449 -21.25 -3.57 22.49
C PHE A 449 -21.34 -4.71 23.50
N GLU A 450 -22.36 -5.57 23.35
CA GLU A 450 -22.61 -6.72 24.22
C GLU A 450 -22.68 -8.01 23.39
N ASN A 451 -21.92 -9.05 23.76
CA ASN A 451 -21.93 -10.33 23.05
C ASN A 451 -22.16 -11.50 24.00
N THR A 452 -23.29 -12.19 23.85
CA THR A 452 -23.74 -13.34 24.66
C THR A 452 -23.19 -14.69 24.15
N LEU A 453 -22.51 -14.73 23.00
CA LEU A 453 -22.01 -15.97 22.39
C LEU A 453 -20.54 -16.28 22.71
N ALA A 454 -19.93 -15.63 23.71
CA ALA A 454 -18.50 -15.78 24.00
C ALA A 454 -18.15 -17.18 24.56
N GLN A 455 -18.03 -18.17 23.67
CA GLN A 455 -17.29 -19.39 23.92
C GLN A 455 -15.79 -19.05 23.93
N SER A 456 -15.18 -19.03 25.12
CA SER A 456 -13.76 -19.30 25.47
C SER A 456 -12.58 -18.75 24.65
N HIS A 457 -12.76 -17.93 23.60
CA HIS A 457 -11.69 -17.60 22.65
C HIS A 457 -11.48 -16.10 22.35
N ILE A 458 -12.32 -15.18 22.86
CA ILE A 458 -12.05 -13.75 22.74
C ILE A 458 -11.00 -13.36 23.80
N ARG A 459 -9.77 -13.09 23.37
CA ARG A 459 -8.62 -12.76 24.23
C ARG A 459 -7.98 -11.41 23.92
N SER A 460 -8.51 -10.67 22.94
CA SER A 460 -7.99 -9.38 22.50
C SER A 460 -8.95 -8.25 22.84
N ASP A 461 -8.40 -7.05 22.95
CA ASP A 461 -9.17 -5.81 23.00
C ASP A 461 -10.00 -5.64 21.72
N PHE A 462 -10.99 -4.76 21.80
CA PHE A 462 -11.87 -4.44 20.68
C PHE A 462 -11.46 -3.12 20.04
N THR A 463 -11.93 -2.88 18.83
CA THR A 463 -11.83 -1.57 18.18
C THR A 463 -13.23 -1.15 17.77
N ALA A 464 -13.64 0.06 18.18
CA ALA A 464 -14.83 0.71 17.64
C ALA A 464 -14.42 1.62 16.48
N HIS A 465 -15.23 1.59 15.42
CA HIS A 465 -15.02 2.34 14.20
C HIS A 465 -16.26 3.15 13.87
N ALA A 466 -16.08 4.37 13.36
CA ALA A 466 -17.13 5.17 12.76
C ALA A 466 -16.70 5.67 11.39
N ALA A 467 -17.56 5.49 10.39
CA ALA A 467 -17.37 6.01 9.05
C ALA A 467 -18.57 6.89 8.66
N LEU A 468 -18.29 8.08 8.16
CA LEU A 468 -19.27 8.91 7.49
C LEU A 468 -19.22 8.61 5.99
N LEU A 469 -20.35 8.21 5.43
CA LEU A 469 -20.47 7.84 4.01
C LEU A 469 -21.08 8.99 3.21
N GLY A 470 -20.54 9.26 2.04
CA GLY A 470 -21.04 10.22 1.07
C GLY A 470 -21.74 9.54 -0.11
N PHE A 471 -22.72 10.24 -0.69
CA PHE A 471 -23.57 9.76 -1.78
C PHE A 471 -23.70 10.78 -2.90
N GLY A 472 -23.98 10.30 -4.11
CA GLY A 472 -24.20 11.12 -5.30
C GLY A 472 -23.04 12.07 -5.61
N ILE A 473 -21.81 11.72 -5.23
CA ILE A 473 -20.65 12.59 -5.45
C ILE A 473 -20.14 12.36 -6.87
N GLU A 474 -20.23 13.39 -7.71
CA GLU A 474 -19.64 13.36 -9.05
C GLU A 474 -18.20 13.87 -9.01
N THR A 475 -17.26 13.09 -9.53
CA THR A 475 -15.88 13.52 -9.73
C THR A 475 -15.51 13.46 -11.21
N SER A 476 -15.01 14.58 -11.74
CA SER A 476 -14.44 14.64 -13.08
C SER A 476 -12.96 14.27 -13.00
N ILE A 477 -12.62 13.08 -13.50
CA ILE A 477 -11.27 12.53 -13.44
C ILE A 477 -10.41 13.19 -14.51
N LYS A 478 -9.32 13.85 -14.10
CA LYS A 478 -8.49 14.65 -15.01
C LYS A 478 -7.26 13.92 -15.55
N ARG A 479 -6.83 12.86 -14.87
CA ARG A 479 -5.57 12.14 -15.10
C ARG A 479 -5.73 10.66 -14.75
N GLY A 480 -4.71 9.86 -15.00
CA GLY A 480 -4.73 8.41 -14.77
C GLY A 480 -5.74 7.70 -15.67
N GLU A 481 -6.02 6.45 -15.35
CA GLU A 481 -6.70 5.56 -16.29
C GLU A 481 -8.16 5.93 -16.61
N ASN A 482 -8.82 6.58 -15.65
CA ASN A 482 -10.18 7.06 -15.82
C ASN A 482 -10.20 8.51 -16.34
N ALA A 483 -9.07 9.08 -16.80
CA ALA A 483 -9.01 10.43 -17.34
C ALA A 483 -10.11 10.71 -18.38
N GLY A 484 -10.74 11.88 -18.26
CA GLY A 484 -11.85 12.30 -19.11
C GLY A 484 -13.21 11.70 -18.73
N ARG A 485 -13.28 10.76 -17.77
CA ARG A 485 -14.54 10.22 -17.26
C ARG A 485 -15.10 11.06 -16.13
N LYS A 486 -16.41 11.00 -16.00
CA LYS A 486 -17.15 11.43 -14.81
C LYS A 486 -17.60 10.19 -14.05
N LEU A 487 -17.12 10.06 -12.82
CA LEU A 487 -17.47 8.95 -11.94
C LEU A 487 -18.45 9.45 -10.88
N ILE A 488 -19.43 8.62 -10.54
CA ILE A 488 -20.41 8.88 -9.48
C ILE A 488 -20.08 7.91 -8.35
N HIS A 489 -20.00 8.43 -7.14
CA HIS A 489 -19.63 7.68 -5.95
C HIS A 489 -20.77 7.68 -4.93
N ASP A 490 -21.11 6.49 -4.47
CA ASP A 490 -22.02 6.22 -3.36
C ASP A 490 -21.34 5.34 -2.32
N PHE A 491 -21.85 5.37 -1.09
CA PHE A 491 -21.30 4.64 0.05
C PHE A 491 -19.82 4.97 0.35
N VAL A 492 -19.27 6.03 -0.24
CA VAL A 492 -17.84 6.36 -0.15
C VAL A 492 -17.52 6.89 1.23
N VAL A 493 -16.50 6.35 1.88
CA VAL A 493 -16.06 6.86 3.17
C VAL A 493 -15.43 8.24 2.98
N ILE A 494 -16.09 9.28 3.51
CA ILE A 494 -15.67 10.69 3.42
C ILE A 494 -15.17 11.25 4.76
N GLY A 495 -15.21 10.43 5.81
CA GLY A 495 -14.65 10.68 7.14
C GLY A 495 -14.57 9.36 7.90
N TYR A 496 -13.50 9.14 8.66
CA TYR A 496 -13.28 7.89 9.38
C TYR A 496 -12.55 8.11 10.70
N GLU A 497 -13.08 7.53 11.77
CA GLU A 497 -12.51 7.56 13.13
C GLU A 497 -12.54 6.16 13.72
N HIS A 498 -11.58 5.85 14.60
CA HIS A 498 -11.56 4.58 15.32
C HIS A 498 -10.86 4.73 16.67
N VAL A 499 -11.23 3.87 17.63
CA VAL A 499 -10.66 3.86 18.98
C VAL A 499 -10.55 2.44 19.52
N SER A 500 -9.48 2.13 20.24
CA SER A 500 -9.35 0.87 20.96
C SER A 500 -10.23 0.89 22.21
N LEU A 501 -10.96 -0.20 22.41
CA LEU A 501 -11.83 -0.45 23.55
C LEU A 501 -11.21 -1.56 24.39
N PRO A 502 -10.60 -1.24 25.54
CA PRO A 502 -10.03 -2.26 26.42
C PRO A 502 -11.14 -3.16 26.93
N LEU A 503 -10.84 -4.45 27.05
CA LEU A 503 -11.78 -5.41 27.64
C LEU A 503 -12.04 -5.03 29.12
N LEU A 504 -13.27 -4.60 29.45
CA LEU A 504 -13.65 -4.37 30.84
C LEU A 504 -13.62 -5.72 31.57
N ALA A 505 -12.98 -5.76 32.74
CA ALA A 505 -12.71 -6.99 33.47
C ALA A 505 -13.96 -7.89 33.62
N TYR A 506 -13.78 -9.19 33.41
CA TYR A 506 -14.74 -10.24 33.74
C TYR A 506 -15.18 -10.11 35.21
N GLU A 507 -16.34 -9.49 35.48
CA GLU A 507 -16.95 -9.55 36.81
C GLU A 507 -17.72 -10.88 36.93
N ASN A 508 -17.04 -11.91 37.42
CA ASN A 508 -17.71 -13.07 38.01
C ASN A 508 -18.36 -12.64 39.32
N GLN A 509 -19.51 -11.98 39.25
CA GLN A 509 -20.37 -11.87 40.43
C GLN A 509 -21.13 -13.19 40.61
N GLN A 510 -20.79 -13.91 41.68
CA GLN A 510 -21.55 -14.98 42.36
C GLN A 510 -21.15 -16.46 42.17
N PRO A 511 -21.36 -17.29 43.21
CA PRO A 511 -20.54 -18.47 43.47
C PRO A 511 -20.96 -19.69 42.65
N ALA A 512 -19.96 -20.54 42.41
CA ALA A 512 -20.02 -21.80 41.68
C ALA A 512 -21.22 -22.69 42.06
N LYS A 513 -22.35 -22.55 41.34
CA LYS A 513 -23.45 -23.52 41.28
C LYS A 513 -24.45 -23.27 40.14
N ALA A 514 -23.99 -22.96 38.94
CA ALA A 514 -24.77 -23.10 37.71
C ALA A 514 -23.83 -23.42 36.55
N ARG A 515 -24.01 -24.58 35.90
CA ARG A 515 -23.06 -25.11 34.90
C ARG A 515 -23.43 -24.76 33.45
N ASN A 516 -24.34 -23.80 33.23
CA ASN A 516 -24.89 -23.41 31.92
C ASN A 516 -25.13 -21.89 31.82
N GLU A 517 -24.17 -21.04 32.20
CA GLU A 517 -24.29 -19.59 31.97
C GLU A 517 -23.33 -19.15 30.86
N GLN A 518 -23.90 -18.49 29.85
CA GLN A 518 -23.20 -17.90 28.72
C GLN A 518 -22.44 -16.66 29.21
N ALA A 519 -21.13 -16.59 28.95
CA ALA A 519 -20.36 -15.39 29.28
C ALA A 519 -20.78 -14.24 28.36
N VAL A 520 -21.10 -13.09 28.96
CA VAL A 520 -21.40 -11.84 28.23
C VAL A 520 -20.15 -10.97 28.23
N VAL A 521 -19.66 -10.62 27.04
CA VAL A 521 -18.60 -9.62 26.88
C VAL A 521 -19.25 -8.27 26.63
N SER A 522 -18.94 -7.27 27.47
CA SER A 522 -19.41 -5.89 27.30
C SER A 522 -18.22 -4.94 27.17
N VAL A 523 -18.22 -4.11 26.13
CA VAL A 523 -17.24 -3.03 25.95
C VAL A 523 -17.93 -1.69 25.70
N LYS A 524 -17.34 -0.63 26.24
CA LYS A 524 -17.83 0.74 26.07
C LYS A 524 -16.67 1.69 25.79
N GLY A 525 -16.90 2.67 24.93
CA GLY A 525 -15.98 3.79 24.74
C GLY A 525 -16.58 4.91 23.92
N HIS A 526 -15.75 5.91 23.66
CA HIS A 526 -16.15 7.15 22.99
C HIS A 526 -15.21 7.47 21.84
N LEU A 527 -15.75 7.98 20.74
CA LEU A 527 -15.00 8.49 19.59
C LEU A 527 -15.68 9.74 19.02
N ALA A 528 -14.89 10.61 18.37
CA ALA A 528 -15.45 11.77 17.70
C ALA A 528 -16.34 11.35 16.51
N VAL A 529 -17.36 12.15 16.21
CA VAL A 529 -18.07 12.02 14.93
C VAL A 529 -17.09 12.39 13.80
N PRO A 530 -16.89 11.52 12.79
CA PRO A 530 -15.93 11.79 11.73
C PRO A 530 -16.21 13.10 10.97
N ASP A 531 -15.18 13.92 10.76
CA ASP A 531 -15.29 15.15 9.97
C ASP A 531 -15.32 14.84 8.47
N SER A 532 -16.08 15.63 7.71
CA SER A 532 -16.16 15.55 6.26
C SER A 532 -16.21 16.93 5.57
N LYS A 533 -15.79 18.01 6.26
CA LYS A 533 -15.88 19.41 5.75
C LYS A 533 -15.25 19.63 4.38
N HIS A 534 -14.33 18.76 3.97
CA HIS A 534 -13.59 18.87 2.71
C HIS A 534 -14.34 18.28 1.50
N ILE A 535 -15.40 17.50 1.71
CA ILE A 535 -16.11 16.78 0.65
C ILE A 535 -17.58 17.21 0.61
N LYS A 536 -18.01 17.71 -0.56
CA LYS A 536 -19.40 18.06 -0.82
C LYS A 536 -20.16 16.82 -1.28
N THR A 537 -21.29 16.54 -0.63
CA THR A 537 -22.16 15.41 -0.95
C THR A 537 -23.62 15.81 -0.75
N THR A 538 -24.52 15.17 -1.49
CA THR A 538 -25.96 15.46 -1.44
C THR A 538 -26.66 14.77 -0.28
N ARG A 539 -26.11 13.67 0.22
CA ARG A 539 -26.66 12.86 1.30
C ARG A 539 -25.54 12.16 2.06
N LYS A 540 -25.73 11.89 3.34
CA LYS A 540 -24.76 11.20 4.17
C LYS A 540 -25.39 10.03 4.93
N ALA A 541 -24.57 9.07 5.31
CA ALA A 541 -24.94 8.02 6.26
C ALA A 541 -23.82 7.85 7.29
N LEU A 542 -24.16 7.46 8.52
CA LEU A 542 -23.20 7.14 9.56
C LEU A 542 -23.23 5.64 9.80
N VAL A 543 -22.06 5.02 9.77
CA VAL A 543 -21.86 3.60 10.05
C VAL A 543 -20.93 3.45 11.24
N VAL A 544 -21.34 2.66 12.23
CA VAL A 544 -20.55 2.33 13.40
C VAL A 544 -20.42 0.81 13.47
N TRP A 545 -19.21 0.29 13.66
CA TRP A 545 -18.99 -1.15 13.84
C TRP A 545 -17.90 -1.42 14.87
N VAL A 546 -17.87 -2.67 15.33
CA VAL A 546 -16.85 -3.16 16.27
C VAL A 546 -16.13 -4.35 15.65
N SER A 547 -14.80 -4.40 15.80
CA SER A 547 -13.95 -5.54 15.45
C SER A 547 -13.05 -5.93 16.65
N GLN A 548 -12.28 -7.00 16.51
CA GLN A 548 -11.17 -7.24 17.43
C GLN A 548 -9.99 -6.35 17.02
N SER A 549 -9.13 -5.94 17.96
CA SER A 549 -8.01 -5.04 17.64
C SER A 549 -6.96 -5.64 16.70
N ASN A 550 -6.90 -6.97 16.61
CA ASN A 550 -5.97 -7.70 15.75
C ASN A 550 -6.65 -8.36 14.53
N ASP A 551 -7.93 -8.08 14.30
CA ASP A 551 -8.71 -8.67 13.21
C ASP A 551 -9.73 -7.65 12.70
N PRO A 552 -9.59 -7.18 11.44
CA PRO A 552 -10.43 -6.09 10.93
C PRO A 552 -11.89 -6.51 10.71
N SER A 553 -12.23 -7.79 10.85
CA SER A 553 -13.58 -8.29 10.57
C SER A 553 -14.63 -7.64 11.47
N PRO A 554 -15.71 -7.08 10.90
CA PRO A 554 -16.82 -6.59 11.70
C PRO A 554 -17.43 -7.74 12.49
N ILE A 555 -17.57 -7.56 13.79
CA ILE A 555 -18.29 -8.45 14.70
C ILE A 555 -19.77 -8.07 14.73
N GLN A 556 -20.05 -6.77 14.75
CA GLN A 556 -21.39 -6.20 14.66
C GLN A 556 -21.33 -4.79 14.07
N VAL A 557 -22.41 -4.36 13.42
CA VAL A 557 -22.55 -3.06 12.74
C VAL A 557 -23.90 -2.41 13.02
N ALA A 558 -23.93 -1.09 13.08
CA ALA A 558 -25.13 -0.26 13.12
C ALA A 558 -24.97 0.88 12.12
N ALA A 559 -25.98 1.15 11.32
CA ALA A 559 -25.93 2.17 10.29
C ALA A 559 -27.28 2.85 10.13
N SER A 560 -27.27 4.12 9.71
CA SER A 560 -28.47 4.83 9.24
C SER A 560 -28.07 6.00 8.37
N TRP A 561 -29.05 6.56 7.67
CA TRP A 561 -28.92 7.89 7.07
C TRP A 561 -28.57 8.93 8.14
N TRP A 562 -27.75 9.91 7.74
CA TRP A 562 -27.18 10.92 8.62
C TRP A 562 -27.63 12.30 8.16
N ASP A 563 -28.73 12.75 8.75
CA ASP A 563 -29.32 14.06 8.53
C ASP A 563 -29.02 14.92 9.77
N ASN A 564 -27.87 15.60 9.76
CA ASN A 564 -27.43 16.51 10.84
C ASN A 564 -27.08 17.87 10.29
#